data_AF-A0A2D8BA00-F1
#
_entry.id   AF-A0A2D8BA00-F1
#
_cell.length_a   1.000
_cell.length_b   1.000
_cell.length_c   1.000
_cell.angle_alpha   90.00
_cell.angle_beta   90.00
_cell.angle_gamma   90.00
#
_symmetry.space_group_name_H-M   'P 1'
#
loop_
_entity.id
_entity.type
_entity.pdbx_description
1 polymer ?
#
loop_
_entity_poly.entity_id
_entity_poly.type
_entity_poly.pdbx_seq_one_letter_code
_entity_poly.pdbx_strand_id
1 'polypeptide(L)'
;MSTPANQLPERDTERSPLRFVTAASLFDGHDAAINIMRRLIQSQGVEVVHLGHNRSVEDVVRAALQEDADGIALSSYQGGHTEYFKYMVDMLRERGAGHIPVFGGGGGTITPEEIKELQQYGVERIYHPNDGMQMGLVAMIEDLVRRTNEHRVPAGKPDKVDPADEISIGKMLTAIEEGLLEDKQLEALRKEWQLAGGKTPVVGLTGTGGAGKSSVTDELMNRFLQHFPDMRIA
;
A
#
# COMPACT_ATOMS: atom_id res chain seq x y z
N MET A 1 -3.76 -25.98 -12.27
CA MET A 1 -5.23 -26.14 -12.35
C MET A 1 -5.83 -24.90 -11.71
N SER A 2 -6.52 -24.07 -12.48
CA SER A 2 -7.08 -22.79 -12.00
C SER A 2 -8.28 -23.07 -11.10
N THR A 3 -8.21 -22.60 -9.86
CA THR A 3 -9.34 -22.62 -8.93
C THR A 3 -10.45 -21.73 -9.51
N PRO A 4 -11.68 -22.22 -9.71
CA PRO A 4 -12.78 -21.41 -10.20
C PRO A 4 -13.13 -20.31 -9.21
N ALA A 5 -13.61 -19.16 -9.71
CA ALA A 5 -13.93 -17.93 -8.97
C ALA A 5 -15.00 -18.08 -7.86
N ASN A 6 -15.48 -19.30 -7.58
CA ASN A 6 -16.61 -19.58 -6.71
C ASN A 6 -16.21 -19.97 -5.27
N GLN A 7 -14.94 -19.76 -4.90
CA GLN A 7 -14.40 -20.01 -3.56
C GLN A 7 -13.67 -18.78 -2.98
N LEU A 8 -14.06 -17.57 -3.41
CA LEU A 8 -13.66 -16.38 -2.68
C LEU A 8 -14.50 -16.34 -1.38
N PRO A 9 -13.89 -16.09 -0.21
CA PRO A 9 -14.65 -15.92 1.03
C PRO A 9 -15.74 -14.85 0.81
N GLU A 10 -16.92 -15.07 1.39
CA GLU A 10 -18.01 -14.09 1.36
C GLU A 10 -17.45 -12.75 1.85
N ARG A 11 -17.48 -11.74 0.97
CA ARG A 11 -17.01 -10.40 1.31
C ARG A 11 -17.94 -9.86 2.38
N ASP A 12 -17.35 -9.40 3.48
CA ASP A 12 -18.06 -8.57 4.44
C ASP A 12 -18.45 -7.27 3.72
N THR A 13 -19.71 -7.15 3.32
CA THR A 13 -20.19 -6.05 2.48
C THR A 13 -20.31 -4.72 3.24
N GLU A 14 -20.08 -4.74 4.56
CA GLU A 14 -20.19 -3.56 5.41
C GLU A 14 -18.91 -2.73 5.48
N ARG A 15 -17.76 -3.24 5.00
CA ARG A 15 -16.48 -2.51 5.02
C ARG A 15 -15.74 -2.63 3.69
N SER A 16 -14.98 -1.59 3.34
CA SER A 16 -14.08 -1.64 2.20
C SER A 16 -13.03 -2.75 2.39
N PRO A 17 -12.53 -3.36 1.28
CA PRO A 17 -11.41 -4.27 1.32
C PRO A 17 -10.20 -3.68 2.04
N LEU A 18 -9.39 -4.52 2.69
CA LEU A 18 -8.07 -4.09 3.13
C LEU A 18 -7.22 -3.68 1.93
N ARG A 19 -6.37 -2.68 2.11
CA ARG A 19 -5.37 -2.25 1.12
C ARG A 19 -3.96 -2.56 1.61
N PHE A 20 -3.15 -3.14 0.72
CA PHE A 20 -1.76 -3.48 1.01
C PHE A 20 -0.81 -2.86 -0.01
N VAL A 21 0.30 -2.32 0.49
CA VAL A 21 1.47 -2.00 -0.33
C VAL A 21 2.45 -3.18 -0.27
N THR A 22 2.88 -3.66 -1.44
CA THR A 22 3.84 -4.78 -1.51
C THR A 22 5.05 -4.43 -2.36
N ALA A 23 6.25 -4.76 -1.87
CA ALA A 23 7.51 -4.50 -2.59
C ALA A 23 8.63 -5.46 -2.19
N ALA A 24 9.69 -5.53 -3.00
CA ALA A 24 10.99 -6.01 -2.54
C ALA A 24 11.90 -4.82 -2.14
N SER A 25 12.75 -5.04 -1.14
CA SER A 25 13.62 -4.03 -0.54
C SER A 25 14.61 -3.38 -1.53
N LEU A 26 15.30 -2.32 -1.09
CA LEU A 26 16.23 -1.57 -1.93
C LEU A 26 17.40 -2.45 -2.39
N PHE A 27 17.77 -2.34 -3.67
CA PHE A 27 18.74 -3.19 -4.35
C PHE A 27 18.46 -4.69 -4.33
N ASP A 28 17.22 -5.08 -3.99
CA ASP A 28 16.78 -6.46 -4.06
C ASP A 28 15.99 -6.72 -5.34
N GLY A 29 16.49 -7.65 -6.16
CA GLY A 29 15.82 -8.14 -7.37
C GLY A 29 15.01 -9.42 -7.14
N HIS A 30 14.97 -9.97 -5.92
CA HIS A 30 14.27 -11.22 -5.61
C HIS A 30 12.77 -10.98 -5.42
N ASP A 31 12.07 -10.78 -6.53
CA ASP A 31 10.63 -10.48 -6.53
C ASP A 31 9.75 -11.74 -6.56
N ALA A 32 10.33 -12.92 -6.73
CA ALA A 32 9.59 -14.18 -6.86
C ALA A 32 8.72 -14.47 -5.64
N ALA A 33 9.28 -14.29 -4.44
CA ALA A 33 8.57 -14.53 -3.18
C ALA A 33 7.41 -13.53 -3.00
N ILE A 34 7.67 -12.23 -3.15
CA ILE A 34 6.63 -11.21 -2.97
C ILE A 34 5.54 -11.31 -4.05
N ASN A 35 5.87 -11.75 -5.27
CA ASN A 35 4.89 -12.03 -6.32
C ASN A 35 3.94 -13.20 -5.98
N ILE A 36 4.42 -14.22 -5.26
CA ILE A 36 3.56 -15.29 -4.77
C ILE A 36 2.70 -14.77 -3.61
N MET A 37 3.33 -14.10 -2.64
CA MET A 37 2.63 -13.58 -1.46
C MET A 37 1.51 -12.61 -1.85
N ARG A 38 1.76 -11.65 -2.75
CA ARG A 38 0.73 -10.70 -3.19
C ARG A 38 -0.47 -11.38 -3.83
N ARG A 39 -0.28 -12.47 -4.57
CA ARG A 39 -1.39 -13.22 -5.21
C ARG A 39 -2.24 -13.92 -4.16
N LEU A 40 -1.59 -14.45 -3.13
CA LEU A 40 -2.30 -15.06 -2.00
C LEU A 40 -3.05 -14.00 -1.18
N ILE A 41 -2.43 -12.83 -0.93
CA ILE A 41 -3.09 -11.69 -0.29
C ILE A 41 -4.32 -11.27 -1.10
N GLN A 42 -4.20 -11.10 -2.41
CA GLN A 42 -5.33 -10.81 -3.31
C GLN A 42 -6.43 -11.88 -3.25
N SER A 43 -6.06 -13.15 -3.12
CA SER A 43 -7.04 -14.24 -3.01
C SER A 43 -7.87 -14.20 -1.71
N GLN A 44 -7.39 -13.50 -0.68
CA GLN A 44 -8.13 -13.21 0.55
C GLN A 44 -9.05 -11.98 0.43
N GLY A 45 -9.22 -11.43 -0.79
CA GLY A 45 -10.09 -10.28 -1.03
C GLY A 45 -9.45 -8.92 -0.71
N VAL A 46 -8.14 -8.88 -0.49
CA VAL A 46 -7.37 -7.66 -0.23
C VAL A 46 -6.96 -6.97 -1.54
N GLU A 47 -7.06 -5.65 -1.58
CA GLU A 47 -6.54 -4.82 -2.66
C GLU A 47 -5.03 -4.63 -2.50
N VAL A 48 -4.27 -4.84 -3.57
CA VAL A 48 -2.81 -4.81 -3.48
C VAL A 48 -2.22 -3.83 -4.49
N VAL A 49 -1.57 -2.79 -3.95
CA VAL A 49 -0.70 -1.86 -4.66
C VAL A 49 0.70 -2.46 -4.68
N HIS A 50 1.09 -3.03 -5.82
CA HIS A 50 2.37 -3.70 -5.97
C HIS A 50 3.41 -2.79 -6.62
N LEU A 51 4.46 -2.44 -5.88
CA LEU A 51 5.52 -1.55 -6.34
C LEU A 51 6.65 -2.28 -7.10
N GLY A 52 6.63 -3.62 -7.13
CA GLY A 52 7.70 -4.41 -7.73
C GLY A 52 8.91 -4.54 -6.79
N HIS A 53 10.11 -4.38 -7.34
CA HIS A 53 11.37 -4.63 -6.64
C HIS A 53 12.27 -3.39 -6.62
N ASN A 54 13.39 -3.44 -5.90
CA ASN A 54 14.33 -2.33 -5.75
C ASN A 54 13.66 -1.03 -5.25
N ARG A 55 12.94 -1.10 -4.12
CA ARG A 55 12.22 0.06 -3.57
C ARG A 55 12.86 0.59 -2.30
N SER A 56 13.08 1.91 -2.27
CA SER A 56 13.54 2.60 -1.07
C SER A 56 12.44 2.59 0.00
N VAL A 57 12.82 2.78 1.26
CA VAL A 57 11.85 2.93 2.36
C VAL A 57 10.91 4.11 2.08
N GLU A 58 11.46 5.23 1.58
CA GLU A 58 10.69 6.43 1.27
C GLU A 58 9.62 6.17 0.20
N ASP A 59 9.95 5.43 -0.87
CA ASP A 59 8.98 5.08 -1.91
C ASP A 59 7.83 4.23 -1.36
N VAL A 60 8.15 3.23 -0.53
CA VAL A 60 7.15 2.33 0.06
C VAL A 60 6.25 3.08 1.03
N VAL A 61 6.83 3.88 1.93
CA VAL A 61 6.08 4.64 2.93
C VAL A 61 5.21 5.69 2.24
N ARG A 62 5.74 6.44 1.28
CA ARG A 62 4.97 7.41 0.50
C ARG A 62 3.77 6.77 -0.19
N ALA A 63 3.97 5.63 -0.86
CA ALA A 63 2.86 4.89 -1.47
C ALA A 63 1.83 4.46 -0.43
N ALA A 64 2.26 3.92 0.72
CA ALA A 64 1.35 3.50 1.78
C ALA A 64 0.52 4.65 2.35
N LEU A 65 1.08 5.85 2.44
CA LEU A 65 0.37 7.05 2.90
C LEU A 65 -0.62 7.58 1.86
N GLN A 66 -0.20 7.65 0.59
CA GLN A 66 -1.05 8.13 -0.50
C GLN A 66 -2.24 7.20 -0.75
N GLU A 67 -2.01 5.89 -0.64
CA GLU A 67 -3.02 4.84 -0.84
C GLU A 67 -3.84 4.54 0.42
N ASP A 68 -3.56 5.24 1.54
CA ASP A 68 -4.19 5.02 2.85
C ASP A 68 -4.25 3.52 3.18
N ALA A 69 -3.07 2.89 3.14
CA ALA A 69 -2.94 1.44 3.20
C ALA A 69 -3.10 0.91 4.64
N ASP A 70 -3.76 -0.24 4.78
CA ASP A 70 -3.91 -0.94 6.05
C ASP A 70 -2.67 -1.76 6.43
N GLY A 71 -1.79 -2.08 5.48
CA GLY A 71 -0.60 -2.88 5.74
C GLY A 71 0.48 -2.78 4.67
N ILE A 72 1.72 -3.06 5.07
CA ILE A 72 2.88 -3.12 4.18
C ILE A 72 3.48 -4.52 4.26
N ALA A 73 3.69 -5.19 3.11
CA ALA A 73 4.38 -6.48 3.08
C ALA A 73 5.62 -6.42 2.17
N LEU A 74 6.76 -6.83 2.73
CA LEU A 74 8.06 -6.70 2.09
C LEU A 74 8.81 -8.03 1.99
N SER A 75 9.57 -8.17 0.91
CA SER A 75 10.63 -9.18 0.82
C SER A 75 12.02 -8.57 0.87
N SER A 76 12.93 -9.17 1.63
CA SER A 76 14.35 -8.77 1.68
C SER A 76 15.28 -9.98 1.71
N TYR A 77 15.99 -10.19 0.60
CA TYR A 77 16.91 -11.32 0.39
C TYR A 77 18.38 -10.90 0.25
N GLN A 78 18.68 -9.60 0.14
CA GLN A 78 20.04 -9.07 -0.06
C GLN A 78 20.76 -8.63 1.22
N GLY A 79 20.11 -8.76 2.39
CA GLY A 79 20.63 -8.24 3.65
C GLY A 79 20.34 -6.76 3.85
N GLY A 80 20.85 -6.16 4.94
CA GLY A 80 20.51 -4.78 5.35
C GLY A 80 19.04 -4.61 5.79
N HIS A 81 18.33 -5.72 5.99
CA HIS A 81 16.93 -5.75 6.40
C HIS A 81 16.72 -5.09 7.75
N THR A 82 17.66 -5.25 8.68
CA THR A 82 17.53 -4.69 10.03
C THR A 82 17.42 -3.17 9.99
N GLU A 83 18.32 -2.50 9.29
CA GLU A 83 18.30 -1.05 9.08
C GLU A 83 17.10 -0.62 8.24
N TYR A 84 16.80 -1.36 7.17
CA TYR A 84 15.68 -1.05 6.28
C TYR A 84 14.33 -1.06 7.02
N PHE A 85 14.04 -2.11 7.79
CA PHE A 85 12.79 -2.22 8.54
C PHE A 85 12.70 -1.23 9.69
N LYS A 86 13.80 -0.99 10.43
CA LYS A 86 13.81 0.02 11.50
C LYS A 86 13.54 1.42 10.94
N TYR A 87 14.22 1.77 9.86
CA TYR A 87 14.02 3.06 9.19
C TYR A 87 12.58 3.22 8.69
N MET A 88 11.96 2.15 8.19
CA MET A 88 10.55 2.17 7.79
C MET A 88 9.61 2.42 8.98
N VAL A 89 9.80 1.70 10.08
CA VAL A 89 9.00 1.88 11.30
C VAL A 89 9.14 3.31 11.84
N ASP A 90 10.35 3.85 11.86
CA ASP A 90 10.60 5.22 12.30
C ASP A 90 9.93 6.24 11.38
N MET A 91 10.09 6.11 10.07
CA MET A 91 9.46 7.03 9.10
C MET A 91 7.93 6.98 9.17
N LEU A 92 7.32 5.81 9.36
CA LEU A 92 5.87 5.69 9.56
C LEU A 92 5.42 6.41 10.83
N ARG A 93 6.16 6.26 11.94
CA ARG A 93 5.87 6.97 13.20
C ARG A 93 6.00 8.48 13.05
N GLU A 94 7.09 8.95 12.43
CA GLU A 94 7.35 10.36 12.18
C GLU A 94 6.26 11.01 11.31
N ARG A 95 5.71 10.26 10.35
CA ARG A 95 4.62 10.70 9.48
C ARG A 95 3.21 10.44 10.05
N GLY A 96 3.09 10.05 11.32
CA GLY A 96 1.79 9.84 11.97
C GLY A 96 1.02 8.59 11.49
N ALA A 97 1.72 7.67 10.83
CA ALA A 97 1.18 6.43 10.26
C ALA A 97 1.72 5.16 10.94
N GLY A 98 2.12 5.27 12.21
CA GLY A 98 2.59 4.12 13.00
C GLY A 98 1.53 3.05 13.28
N HIS A 99 0.28 3.26 12.85
CA HIS A 99 -0.79 2.28 12.91
C HIS A 99 -0.75 1.28 11.74
N ILE A 100 0.03 1.54 10.68
CA ILE A 100 0.18 0.64 9.53
C ILE A 100 1.16 -0.48 9.91
N PRO A 101 0.71 -1.72 10.16
CA PRO A 101 1.61 -2.84 10.44
C PRO A 101 2.53 -3.15 9.25
N VAL A 102 3.80 -3.39 9.58
CA VAL A 102 4.83 -3.78 8.62
C VAL A 102 5.09 -5.28 8.75
N PHE A 103 5.02 -5.99 7.63
CA PHE A 103 5.29 -7.42 7.50
C PHE A 103 6.53 -7.67 6.63
N GLY A 104 7.29 -8.70 6.95
CA GLY A 104 8.52 -9.04 6.25
C GLY A 104 8.70 -10.54 5.98
N GLY A 105 9.52 -10.86 4.99
CA GLY A 105 10.06 -12.19 4.76
C GLY A 105 11.38 -12.11 3.98
N GLY A 106 12.31 -13.01 4.25
CA GLY A 106 13.63 -13.01 3.59
C GLY A 106 14.23 -14.38 3.42
N GLY A 107 13.41 -15.43 3.49
CA GLY A 107 13.93 -16.79 3.59
C GLY A 107 14.83 -16.95 4.81
N GLY A 108 15.97 -17.60 4.63
CA GLY A 108 16.98 -17.76 5.68
C GLY A 108 17.92 -16.56 5.84
N THR A 109 17.73 -15.47 5.10
CA THR A 109 18.59 -14.27 5.18
C THR A 109 18.38 -13.51 6.49
N ILE A 110 17.15 -13.52 7.04
CA ILE A 110 16.82 -12.88 8.31
C ILE A 110 16.86 -13.93 9.42
N THR A 111 17.81 -13.78 10.34
CA THR A 111 18.03 -14.74 11.44
C THR A 111 16.93 -14.66 12.50
N PRO A 112 16.68 -15.73 13.28
CA PRO A 112 15.70 -15.71 14.37
C PRO A 112 15.93 -14.59 15.40
N GLU A 113 17.19 -14.27 15.69
CA GLU A 113 17.59 -13.19 16.59
C GLU A 113 17.19 -11.82 16.02
N GLU A 114 17.48 -11.56 14.75
CA GLU A 114 17.07 -10.33 14.06
C GLU A 114 15.56 -10.21 13.92
N ILE A 115 14.85 -11.33 13.67
CA ILE A 115 13.38 -11.36 13.66
C ILE A 115 12.84 -10.88 15.01
N LYS A 116 13.37 -11.41 16.11
CA LYS A 116 12.97 -11.02 17.46
C LYS A 116 13.24 -9.54 17.71
N GLU A 117 14.41 -9.06 17.33
CA GLU A 117 14.80 -7.66 17.45
C GLU A 117 13.86 -6.73 16.66
N LEU A 118 13.61 -7.03 15.40
CA LEU A 118 12.75 -6.23 14.52
C LEU A 118 11.31 -6.20 14.99
N GLN A 119 10.78 -7.33 15.46
CA GLN A 119 9.43 -7.39 16.01
C GLN A 119 9.31 -6.62 17.34
N GLN A 120 10.35 -6.64 18.18
CA GLN A 120 10.41 -5.81 19.37
C GLN A 120 10.51 -4.32 19.05
N TYR A 121 11.15 -3.96 17.93
CA TYR A 121 11.28 -2.58 17.49
C TYR A 121 9.97 -1.97 17.00
N GLY A 122 9.13 -2.78 16.34
CA GLY A 122 7.81 -2.36 15.84
C GLY A 122 7.39 -2.96 14.51
N VAL A 123 8.15 -3.90 13.94
CA VAL A 123 7.67 -4.72 12.82
C VAL A 123 6.60 -5.67 13.34
N GLU A 124 5.44 -5.77 12.70
CA GLU A 124 4.34 -6.60 13.20
C GLU A 124 4.70 -8.09 13.18
N ARG A 125 5.21 -8.55 12.03
CA ARG A 125 5.63 -9.95 11.89
C ARG A 125 6.66 -10.12 10.77
N ILE A 126 7.71 -10.88 11.05
CA ILE A 126 8.60 -11.43 10.02
C ILE A 126 8.41 -12.94 9.94
N TYR A 127 8.04 -13.43 8.77
CA TYR A 127 7.81 -14.84 8.52
C TYR A 127 9.11 -15.54 8.08
N HIS A 128 9.56 -16.49 8.90
CA HIS A 128 10.71 -17.34 8.62
C HIS A 128 10.29 -18.57 7.81
N PRO A 129 11.16 -19.22 7.01
CA PRO A 129 10.85 -20.48 6.31
C PRO A 129 10.23 -21.56 7.19
N ASN A 130 10.65 -21.64 8.45
CA ASN A 130 10.07 -22.59 9.42
C ASN A 130 8.59 -22.32 9.68
N ASP A 131 8.16 -21.05 9.70
CA ASP A 131 6.75 -20.68 9.83
C ASP A 131 5.96 -21.19 8.62
N GLY A 132 6.51 -21.03 7.41
CA GLY A 132 5.89 -21.53 6.18
C GLY A 132 5.77 -23.06 6.13
N MET A 133 6.75 -23.78 6.68
CA MET A 133 6.69 -25.25 6.79
C MET A 133 5.67 -25.72 7.84
N GLN A 134 5.49 -24.98 8.93
CA GLN A 134 4.60 -25.37 10.03
C GLN A 134 3.14 -24.96 9.78
N MET A 135 2.93 -23.74 9.28
CA MET A 135 1.60 -23.16 9.06
C MET A 135 1.07 -23.48 7.66
N GLY A 136 1.96 -23.51 6.66
CA GLY A 136 1.59 -23.44 5.26
C GLY A 136 1.38 -21.99 4.80
N LEU A 137 1.58 -21.75 3.50
CA LEU A 137 1.53 -20.41 2.91
C LEU A 137 0.17 -19.73 3.06
N VAL A 138 -0.93 -20.48 2.94
CA VAL A 138 -2.28 -19.91 3.06
C VAL A 138 -2.54 -19.39 4.48
N ALA A 139 -2.23 -20.20 5.50
CA ALA A 139 -2.40 -19.82 6.89
C ALA A 139 -1.49 -18.65 7.31
N MET A 140 -0.30 -18.52 6.71
CA MET A 140 0.54 -17.33 6.90
C MET A 140 -0.14 -16.06 6.42
N ILE A 141 -0.81 -16.11 5.26
CA ILE A 141 -1.52 -14.96 4.72
C ILE A 141 -2.80 -14.66 5.50
N GLU A 142 -3.51 -15.70 5.98
CA GLU A 142 -4.64 -15.52 6.90
C GLU A 142 -4.22 -14.84 8.21
N ASP A 143 -3.07 -15.22 8.78
CA ASP A 143 -2.49 -14.57 9.95
C ASP A 143 -2.13 -13.10 9.67
N LEU A 144 -1.50 -12.82 8.52
CA LEU A 144 -1.15 -11.47 8.08
C LEU A 144 -2.41 -10.60 7.94
N VAL A 145 -3.46 -11.10 7.27
CA VAL A 145 -4.73 -10.39 7.08
C VAL A 145 -5.46 -10.16 8.40
N ARG A 146 -5.45 -11.16 9.30
CA ARG A 146 -6.05 -11.03 10.64
C ARG A 146 -5.36 -9.95 11.46
N ARG A 147 -4.03 -9.96 11.53
CA ARG A 147 -3.23 -8.94 12.25
C ARG A 147 -3.45 -7.54 11.70
N THR A 148 -3.57 -7.41 10.39
CA THR A 148 -3.90 -6.11 9.78
C THR A 148 -5.29 -5.64 10.17
N ASN A 149 -6.30 -6.52 10.19
CA ASN A 149 -7.63 -6.16 10.67
C ASN A 149 -7.64 -5.70 12.14
N GLU A 150 -6.77 -6.26 12.99
CA GLU A 150 -6.63 -5.85 14.40
C GLU A 150 -6.05 -4.43 14.55
N HIS A 151 -5.22 -4.01 13.60
CA HIS A 151 -4.63 -2.66 13.56
C HIS A 151 -5.47 -1.66 12.74
N ARG A 152 -6.49 -2.14 12.03
CA ARG A 152 -7.27 -1.32 11.10
C ARG A 152 -7.92 -0.16 11.83
N VAL A 153 -7.51 1.05 11.44
CA VAL A 153 -8.14 2.28 11.90
C VAL A 153 -9.36 2.53 11.03
N PRO A 154 -10.57 2.72 11.60
CA PRO A 154 -11.74 3.07 10.81
C PRO A 154 -11.47 4.33 9.98
N ALA A 155 -11.87 4.32 8.72
CA ALA A 155 -11.73 5.47 7.87
C ALA A 155 -12.45 6.68 8.51
N GLY A 156 -11.76 7.80 8.49
CA GLY A 156 -12.24 9.05 9.06
C GLY A 156 -12.17 10.15 8.02
N LYS A 157 -13.15 11.06 8.05
CA LYS A 157 -13.09 12.26 7.23
C LYS A 157 -12.02 13.20 7.80
N PRO A 158 -10.99 13.62 7.04
CA PRO A 158 -10.08 14.65 7.51
C PRO A 158 -10.83 15.98 7.65
N ASP A 159 -10.41 16.80 8.62
CA ASP A 159 -11.00 18.13 8.87
C ASP A 159 -10.74 19.09 7.71
N LYS A 160 -9.51 19.02 7.17
CA LYS A 160 -9.05 19.82 6.04
C LYS A 160 -8.17 18.95 5.13
N VAL A 161 -8.32 19.15 3.83
CA VAL A 161 -7.40 18.58 2.83
C VAL A 161 -6.43 19.68 2.41
N ASP A 162 -5.14 19.43 2.56
CA ASP A 162 -4.08 20.26 2.01
C ASP A 162 -3.47 19.51 0.83
N PRO A 163 -3.42 20.11 -0.38
CA PRO A 163 -2.73 19.49 -1.50
C PRO A 163 -1.31 19.04 -1.13
N ALA A 164 -0.57 19.79 -0.31
CA ALA A 164 0.79 19.43 0.09
C ALA A 164 0.87 18.27 1.10
N ASP A 165 -0.25 17.83 1.67
CA ASP A 165 -0.33 16.73 2.62
C ASP A 165 -0.98 15.49 1.98
N GLU A 166 -0.12 14.59 1.52
CA GLU A 166 -0.50 13.30 0.90
C GLU A 166 -1.44 12.47 1.79
N ILE A 167 -1.30 12.56 3.12
CA ILE A 167 -2.12 11.80 4.07
C ILE A 167 -3.55 12.32 4.06
N SER A 168 -3.72 13.64 4.05
CA SER A 168 -5.06 14.25 4.02
C SER A 168 -5.81 13.94 2.73
N ILE A 169 -5.09 13.82 1.61
CA ILE A 169 -5.66 13.44 0.32
C ILE A 169 -6.09 11.98 0.35
N GLY A 170 -5.20 11.06 0.71
CA GLY A 170 -5.49 9.62 0.78
C GLY A 170 -6.70 9.32 1.65
N LYS A 171 -6.76 9.91 2.86
CA LYS A 171 -7.90 9.75 3.77
C LYS A 171 -9.21 10.32 3.22
N MET A 172 -9.17 11.46 2.52
CA MET A 172 -10.38 12.01 1.90
C MET A 172 -10.87 11.11 0.76
N LEU A 173 -9.97 10.54 -0.03
CA LEU A 173 -10.33 9.58 -1.09
C LEU A 173 -10.97 8.33 -0.48
N THR A 174 -10.36 7.72 0.55
CA THR A 174 -10.96 6.61 1.29
C THR A 174 -12.34 6.97 1.84
N ALA A 175 -12.50 8.15 2.45
CA ALA A 175 -13.78 8.56 3.01
C ALA A 175 -14.88 8.69 1.95
N ILE A 176 -14.53 9.14 0.73
CA ILE A 176 -15.45 9.20 -0.41
C ILE A 176 -15.78 7.79 -0.91
N GLU A 177 -14.79 6.91 -1.04
CA GLU A 177 -14.96 5.52 -1.48
C GLU A 177 -15.85 4.71 -0.53
N GLU A 178 -15.70 4.91 0.78
CA GLU A 178 -16.49 4.26 1.81
C GLU A 178 -17.86 4.93 2.05
N GLY A 179 -18.18 6.02 1.35
CA GLY A 179 -19.46 6.70 1.49
C GLY A 179 -19.67 7.37 2.86
N LEU A 180 -18.59 7.79 3.52
CA LEU A 180 -18.65 8.44 4.84
C LEU A 180 -19.15 9.90 4.78
N LEU A 181 -19.32 10.45 3.58
CA LEU A 181 -19.85 11.79 3.36
C LEU A 181 -21.31 11.72 2.95
N GLU A 182 -22.17 12.43 3.68
CA GLU A 182 -23.57 12.60 3.27
C GLU A 182 -23.64 13.29 1.90
N ASP A 183 -24.63 12.93 1.09
CA ASP A 183 -24.81 13.48 -0.27
C ASP A 183 -24.74 15.01 -0.32
N LYS A 184 -25.37 15.69 0.64
CA LYS A 184 -25.36 17.16 0.73
C LYS A 184 -23.97 17.72 1.03
N GLN A 185 -23.19 17.04 1.87
CA GLN A 185 -21.82 17.45 2.18
C GLN A 185 -20.93 17.25 0.95
N LEU A 186 -21.07 16.11 0.26
CA LEU A 186 -20.31 15.82 -0.94
C LEU A 186 -20.64 16.80 -2.08
N GLU A 187 -21.91 17.17 -2.25
CA GLU A 187 -22.32 18.21 -3.20
C GLU A 187 -21.71 19.58 -2.87
N ALA A 188 -21.63 19.95 -1.59
CA ALA A 188 -21.00 21.19 -1.17
C ALA A 188 -19.49 21.20 -1.47
N LEU A 189 -18.80 20.10 -1.14
CA LEU A 189 -17.37 19.93 -1.43
C LEU A 189 -17.08 19.92 -2.93
N ARG A 190 -17.91 19.26 -3.74
CA ARG A 190 -17.78 19.28 -5.21
C ARG A 190 -17.85 20.69 -5.77
N LYS A 191 -18.77 21.52 -5.27
CA LYS A 191 -18.88 22.94 -5.68
C LYS A 191 -17.64 23.72 -5.27
N GLU A 192 -17.16 23.53 -4.05
CA GLU A 192 -15.94 24.15 -3.54
C GLU A 192 -14.72 23.79 -4.40
N TRP A 193 -14.50 22.49 -4.67
CA TRP A 193 -13.39 22.01 -5.48
C TRP A 193 -13.51 22.44 -6.94
N GLN A 194 -14.72 22.51 -7.50
CA GLN A 194 -14.93 23.00 -8.86
C GLN A 194 -14.58 24.50 -8.97
N LEU A 195 -14.91 25.30 -7.95
CA LEU A 195 -14.52 26.71 -7.86
C LEU A 195 -13.01 26.87 -7.70
N ALA A 196 -12.40 26.10 -6.79
CA ALA A 196 -10.96 26.14 -6.53
C ALA A 196 -10.12 25.64 -7.71
N GLY A 197 -10.57 24.57 -8.36
CA GLY A 197 -9.92 23.95 -9.51
C GLY A 197 -10.24 24.61 -10.85
N GLY A 198 -10.86 25.79 -10.88
CA GLY A 198 -11.54 26.35 -12.06
C GLY A 198 -10.76 26.46 -13.37
N LYS A 199 -9.43 26.34 -13.38
CA LYS A 199 -8.60 26.27 -14.60
C LYS A 199 -7.76 24.99 -14.74
N THR A 200 -7.86 24.07 -13.79
CA THR A 200 -7.07 22.85 -13.78
C THR A 200 -7.65 21.86 -14.79
N PRO A 201 -6.94 21.52 -15.88
CA PRO A 201 -7.42 20.57 -16.86
C PRO A 201 -7.43 19.16 -16.28
N VAL A 202 -8.51 18.41 -16.50
CA VAL A 202 -8.60 16.97 -16.18
C VAL A 202 -8.45 16.18 -17.48
N VAL A 203 -7.40 15.37 -17.57
CA VAL A 203 -7.09 14.57 -18.77
C VAL A 203 -7.45 13.11 -18.49
N GLY A 204 -8.46 12.60 -19.19
CA GLY A 204 -8.84 11.19 -19.12
C GLY A 204 -8.07 10.34 -20.15
N LEU A 205 -7.33 9.33 -19.69
CA LEU A 205 -6.61 8.39 -20.55
C LEU A 205 -7.26 7.00 -20.50
N THR A 206 -7.90 6.58 -21.60
CA THR A 206 -8.62 5.30 -21.70
C THR A 206 -8.14 4.46 -22.89
N GLY A 207 -8.48 3.17 -22.91
CA GLY A 207 -8.01 2.22 -23.93
C GLY A 207 -8.06 0.77 -23.45
N THR A 208 -7.78 -0.17 -24.36
CA THR A 208 -7.85 -1.62 -24.11
C THR A 208 -6.86 -2.09 -23.02
N GLY A 209 -7.11 -3.27 -22.44
CA GLY A 209 -6.20 -3.90 -21.48
C GLY A 209 -4.83 -4.19 -22.10
N GLY A 210 -3.74 -3.84 -21.41
CA GLY A 210 -2.38 -4.06 -21.91
C GLY A 210 -1.88 -3.09 -22.97
N ALA A 211 -2.66 -2.09 -23.38
CA ALA A 211 -2.28 -1.12 -24.43
C ALA A 211 -1.17 -0.12 -24.03
N GLY A 212 -0.63 -0.20 -22.81
CA GLY A 212 0.42 0.72 -22.32
C GLY A 212 -0.07 2.03 -21.73
N LYS A 213 -1.34 2.12 -21.28
CA LYS A 213 -1.92 3.33 -20.67
C LYS A 213 -1.05 3.91 -19.55
N SER A 214 -0.64 3.08 -18.59
CA SER A 214 0.19 3.51 -17.46
C SER A 214 1.57 3.96 -17.92
N SER A 215 2.20 3.26 -18.87
CA SER A 215 3.49 3.65 -19.44
C SER A 215 3.43 4.98 -20.18
N VAL A 216 2.37 5.23 -20.94
CA VAL A 216 2.14 6.53 -21.60
C VAL A 216 1.91 7.63 -20.58
N THR A 217 1.15 7.34 -19.51
CA THR A 217 0.90 8.29 -18.43
C THR A 217 2.21 8.71 -17.77
N ASP A 218 3.03 7.74 -17.38
CA ASP A 218 4.34 7.97 -16.77
C ASP A 218 5.28 8.79 -17.67
N GLU A 219 5.38 8.42 -18.95
CA GLU A 219 6.19 9.15 -19.92
C GLU A 219 5.68 10.59 -20.17
N LEU A 220 4.36 10.80 -20.15
CA LEU A 220 3.78 12.14 -20.22
C LEU A 220 4.17 12.96 -18.98
N MET A 221 4.02 12.39 -17.77
CA MET A 221 4.41 13.07 -16.52
C MET A 221 5.88 13.46 -16.54
N ASN A 222 6.75 12.53 -16.92
CA ASN A 222 8.18 12.78 -17.04
C ASN A 222 8.48 13.92 -18.03
N ARG A 223 7.82 13.94 -19.19
CA ARG A 223 7.97 15.03 -20.18
C ARG A 223 7.50 16.37 -19.64
N PHE A 224 6.37 16.41 -18.93
CA PHE A 224 5.88 17.64 -18.31
C PHE A 224 6.87 18.17 -17.27
N LEU A 225 7.36 17.31 -16.37
CA LEU A 225 8.32 17.71 -15.34
C LEU A 225 9.68 18.14 -15.93
N GLN A 226 10.12 17.55 -17.05
CA GLN A 226 11.34 17.99 -17.73
C GLN A 226 11.20 19.36 -18.41
N HIS A 227 10.04 19.66 -19.00
CA HIS A 227 9.80 20.92 -19.71
C HIS A 227 9.30 22.04 -18.79
N PHE A 228 8.64 21.67 -17.68
CA PHE A 228 8.07 22.56 -16.69
C PHE A 228 8.45 22.07 -15.28
N PRO A 229 9.70 22.29 -14.83
CA PRO A 229 10.21 21.73 -13.57
C PRO A 229 9.46 22.18 -12.31
N ASP A 230 8.92 23.39 -12.33
CA ASP A 230 8.14 23.95 -11.23
C ASP A 230 6.65 23.59 -11.31
N MET A 231 6.24 22.84 -12.34
CA MET A 231 4.85 22.45 -12.52
C MET A 231 4.49 21.37 -11.51
N ARG A 232 3.47 21.68 -10.71
CA ARG A 232 2.85 20.69 -9.84
C ARG A 232 1.85 19.87 -10.64
N ILE A 233 2.08 18.57 -10.70
CA ILE A 233 1.12 17.60 -11.24
C ILE A 233 0.63 16.77 -10.05
N ALA A 234 -0.68 16.71 -9.89
CA ALA A 234 -1.37 15.99 -8.82
C ALA A 234 -2.10 14.78 -9.42
#